data_AF-A0A8B7JDH0-F1
#
_entry.id   AF-A0A8B7JDH0-F1
#
_cell.length_a   1.000
_cell.length_b   1.000
_cell.length_c   1.000
_cell.angle_alpha   90.00
_cell.angle_beta   90.00
_cell.angle_gamma   90.00
#
_symmetry.space_group_name_H-M   'P 1'
#
loop_
_entity.id
_entity.type
_entity.pdbx_description
1 polymer ?
#
loop_
_entity_poly.entity_id
_entity_poly.type
_entity_poly.pdbx_seq_one_letter_code
_entity_poly.pdbx_strand_id
1 'polypeptide(L)'
;ANAELGAVWSVGQRIWQRDFPGIYTTIAAHQWSETIQPIMEALRDATRRRAFGLVSQAYTSIVADDFAAFVGLPVEEAVKGVLEQGWQADSSTRMVMPKKPGVQEACFNRFIPSS
;
A
#
# COMPACT_ATOMS: atom_id res chain seq x y z
N ALA A 1 0.91 -22.73 -22.14
CA ALA A 1 1.65 -21.78 -21.28
C ALA A 1 0.91 -21.65 -19.96
N ASN A 2 1.59 -21.69 -18.81
CA ASN A 2 0.92 -21.52 -17.51
C ASN A 2 0.42 -20.08 -17.40
N ALA A 3 -0.89 -19.88 -17.55
CA ALA A 3 -1.52 -18.55 -17.51
C ALA A 3 -1.20 -17.80 -16.21
N GLU A 4 -1.07 -18.52 -15.10
CA GLU A 4 -0.71 -17.95 -13.80
C GLU A 4 0.69 -17.32 -13.77
N LEU A 5 1.68 -17.89 -14.47
CA LEU A 5 3.02 -17.32 -14.51
C LEU A 5 3.04 -15.96 -15.25
N GLY A 6 2.27 -15.85 -16.33
CA GLY A 6 2.10 -14.57 -17.04
C GLY A 6 1.40 -13.53 -16.17
N ALA A 7 0.41 -13.95 -15.40
CA ALA A 7 -0.28 -13.09 -14.44
C ALA A 7 0.65 -12.63 -13.30
N VAL A 8 1.42 -13.54 -12.70
CA VAL A 8 2.44 -13.20 -11.68
C VAL A 8 3.43 -12.18 -12.21
N TRP A 9 3.93 -12.38 -13.44
CA TRP A 9 4.83 -11.42 -14.07
C TRP A 9 4.19 -10.05 -14.28
N SER A 10 2.92 -10.01 -14.71
CA SER A 10 2.18 -8.76 -14.88
C SER A 10 2.05 -7.98 -13.58
N VAL A 11 1.80 -8.67 -12.45
CA VAL A 11 1.82 -8.04 -11.11
C VAL A 11 3.23 -7.49 -10.79
N GLY A 12 4.27 -8.28 -11.07
CA GLY A 12 5.67 -7.87 -10.89
C GLY A 12 6.04 -6.60 -11.66
N GLN A 13 5.54 -6.44 -12.88
CA GLN A 13 5.75 -5.23 -13.69
C GLN A 13 5.14 -3.98 -13.02
N ARG A 14 3.93 -4.10 -12.44
CA ARG A 14 3.30 -3.00 -11.68
C ARG A 14 4.11 -2.62 -10.44
N ILE A 15 4.63 -3.61 -9.73
CA ILE A 15 5.53 -3.40 -8.58
C ILE A 15 6.79 -2.66 -9.01
N TRP A 16 7.40 -3.07 -10.12
CA TRP A 16 8.59 -2.42 -10.66
C TRP A 16 8.36 -0.95 -10.99
N GLN A 17 7.21 -0.63 -11.59
CA GLN A 17 6.79 0.73 -11.91
C GLN A 17 6.33 1.53 -10.69
N ARG A 18 6.21 0.89 -9.52
CA ARG A 18 5.60 1.45 -8.30
C ARG A 18 4.17 1.95 -8.53
N ASP A 19 3.46 1.31 -9.44
CA ASP A 19 2.06 1.58 -9.77
C ASP A 19 1.16 0.89 -8.73
N PHE A 20 1.00 1.52 -7.56
CA PHE A 20 0.21 0.95 -6.46
C PHE A 20 -1.22 0.57 -6.87
N PRO A 21 -2.02 1.46 -7.51
CA PRO A 21 -3.35 1.09 -7.98
C PRO A 21 -3.31 -0.07 -8.98
N GLY A 22 -2.32 -0.06 -9.89
CA GLY A 22 -2.09 -1.14 -10.85
C GLY A 22 -1.81 -2.50 -10.23
N ILE A 23 -1.14 -2.55 -9.08
CA ILE A 23 -0.89 -3.81 -8.35
C ILE A 23 -2.21 -4.43 -7.92
N TYR A 24 -3.07 -3.67 -7.24
CA TYR A 24 -4.35 -4.18 -6.71
C TYR A 24 -5.29 -4.64 -7.83
N THR A 25 -5.38 -3.85 -8.91
CA THR A 25 -6.21 -4.18 -10.07
C THR A 25 -5.71 -5.44 -10.78
N THR A 26 -4.40 -5.59 -10.96
CA THR A 26 -3.83 -6.77 -11.63
C THR A 26 -3.99 -8.03 -10.79
N ILE A 27 -3.86 -7.94 -9.45
CA ILE A 27 -4.11 -9.06 -8.54
C ILE A 27 -5.58 -9.48 -8.59
N ALA A 28 -6.52 -8.53 -8.56
CA ALA A 28 -7.96 -8.81 -8.58
C ALA A 28 -8.49 -9.29 -9.94
N ALA A 29 -7.78 -8.98 -11.04
CA ALA A 29 -8.18 -9.39 -12.39
C ALA A 29 -8.00 -10.89 -12.69
N HIS A 30 -7.30 -11.63 -11.83
CA HIS A 30 -6.97 -13.03 -12.05
C HIS A 30 -7.54 -13.93 -10.94
N GLN A 31 -8.06 -15.08 -11.35
CA GLN A 31 -8.46 -16.14 -10.43
C GLN A 31 -7.23 -17.01 -10.12
N TRP A 32 -6.66 -16.85 -8.92
CA TRP A 32 -5.46 -17.60 -8.53
C TRP A 32 -5.82 -18.99 -8.01
N SER A 33 -4.99 -19.97 -8.31
CA SER A 33 -5.06 -21.29 -7.68
C SER A 33 -4.88 -21.21 -6.16
N GLU A 34 -5.35 -22.23 -5.44
CA GLU A 34 -5.25 -22.33 -3.98
C GLU A 34 -3.80 -22.23 -3.46
N THR A 35 -2.82 -22.58 -4.30
CA THR A 35 -1.40 -22.46 -3.97
C THR A 35 -0.90 -21.02 -4.06
N ILE A 36 -1.37 -20.24 -5.02
CA ILE A 36 -0.87 -18.87 -5.30
C ILE A 36 -1.71 -17.81 -4.59
N GLN A 37 -3.00 -18.06 -4.39
CA GLN A 37 -3.93 -17.17 -3.68
C GLN A 37 -3.36 -16.61 -2.36
N PRO A 38 -2.86 -17.43 -1.41
CA PRO A 38 -2.33 -16.90 -0.14
C PRO A 38 -1.08 -16.03 -0.34
N ILE A 39 -0.27 -16.29 -1.38
CA ILE A 39 0.91 -15.50 -1.71
C ILE A 39 0.49 -14.11 -2.22
N MET A 40 -0.52 -14.06 -3.08
CA MET A 40 -1.06 -12.80 -3.62
C MET A 40 -1.75 -11.96 -2.55
N GLU A 41 -2.42 -12.59 -1.59
CA GLU A 41 -2.99 -11.91 -0.43
C GLU A 41 -1.89 -11.31 0.45
N ALA A 42 -0.85 -12.08 0.79
CA ALA A 42 0.30 -11.58 1.54
C ALA A 42 1.02 -10.43 0.81
N LEU A 43 1.11 -10.50 -0.52
CA LEU A 43 1.67 -9.44 -1.36
C LEU A 43 0.82 -8.17 -1.33
N ARG A 44 -0.51 -8.29 -1.41
CA ARG A 44 -1.45 -7.18 -1.29
C ARG A 44 -1.26 -6.45 0.05
N ASP A 45 -1.14 -7.21 1.14
CA ASP A 45 -0.99 -6.66 2.49
C ASP A 45 0.39 -6.03 2.70
N ALA A 46 1.45 -6.62 2.15
CA ALA A 46 2.79 -6.03 2.15
C ALA A 46 2.83 -4.72 1.36
N THR A 47 2.18 -4.68 0.19
CA THR A 47 2.08 -3.48 -0.66
C THR A 47 1.34 -2.37 0.08
N ARG A 48 0.22 -2.69 0.74
CA ARG A 48 -0.56 -1.74 1.54
C ARG A 48 0.26 -1.15 2.69
N ARG A 49 0.95 -1.99 3.47
CA ARG A 49 1.83 -1.52 4.56
C ARG A 49 2.93 -0.61 4.06
N ARG A 50 3.53 -0.94 2.91
CA ARG A 50 4.55 -0.10 2.28
C ARG A 50 4.00 1.25 1.84
N ALA A 51 2.82 1.27 1.21
CA ALA A 51 2.15 2.50 0.78
C ALA A 51 1.84 3.40 1.97
N PHE A 52 1.26 2.83 3.03
CA PHE A 52 0.98 3.54 4.28
C PHE A 52 2.25 4.15 4.89
N GLY A 53 3.33 3.38 5.01
CA GLY A 53 4.60 3.86 5.53
C GLY A 53 5.27 4.92 4.67
N LEU A 54 5.08 4.88 3.35
CA LEU A 54 5.56 5.91 2.43
C LEU A 54 4.79 7.21 2.64
N VAL A 55 3.46 7.14 2.70
CA VAL A 55 2.61 8.33 2.89
C VAL A 55 2.91 8.99 4.24
N SER A 56 3.08 8.20 5.30
CA SER A 56 3.38 8.72 6.64
C SER A 56 4.71 9.47 6.74
N GLN A 57 5.68 9.13 5.89
CA GLN A 57 7.02 9.72 5.92
C GLN A 57 7.18 10.87 4.93
N ALA A 58 6.63 10.72 3.73
CA ALA A 58 6.89 11.63 2.60
C ALA A 58 5.86 12.77 2.47
N TYR A 59 4.66 12.62 3.05
CA TYR A 59 3.59 13.60 2.90
C TYR A 59 3.26 14.27 4.23
N THR A 60 3.10 15.59 4.19
CA THR A 60 2.52 16.38 5.28
C THR A 60 1.00 16.47 5.16
N SER A 61 0.50 16.44 3.92
CA SER A 61 -0.91 16.38 3.56
C SER A 61 -1.02 15.71 2.19
N ILE A 62 -2.08 14.92 1.99
CA ILE A 62 -2.37 14.20 0.75
C ILE A 62 -3.89 14.19 0.52
N VAL A 63 -4.33 14.19 -0.74
CA VAL A 63 -5.76 14.03 -1.06
C VAL A 63 -6.22 12.64 -0.63
N ALA A 64 -7.42 12.55 -0.06
CA ALA A 64 -7.98 11.30 0.43
C ALA A 64 -8.13 10.25 -0.69
N ASP A 65 -8.53 10.68 -1.89
CA ASP A 65 -8.62 9.83 -3.08
C ASP A 65 -7.26 9.23 -3.48
N ASP A 66 -6.21 10.05 -3.50
CA ASP A 66 -4.85 9.58 -3.81
C ASP A 66 -4.35 8.59 -2.75
N PHE A 67 -4.58 8.89 -1.48
CA PHE A 67 -4.24 7.99 -0.39
C PHE A 67 -4.97 6.65 -0.51
N ALA A 68 -6.28 6.67 -0.79
CA ALA A 68 -7.10 5.48 -1.00
C ALA A 68 -6.57 4.62 -2.16
N ALA A 69 -6.18 5.27 -3.26
CA ALA A 69 -5.55 4.61 -4.41
C ALA A 69 -4.20 3.96 -4.04
N PHE A 70 -3.40 4.60 -3.19
CA PHE A 70 -2.13 4.04 -2.71
C PHE A 70 -2.32 2.78 -1.85
N VAL A 71 -3.34 2.74 -0.98
CA VAL A 71 -3.58 1.60 -0.08
C VAL A 71 -4.50 0.51 -0.66
N GLY A 72 -5.11 0.79 -1.81
CA GLY A 72 -6.02 -0.13 -2.50
C GLY A 72 -7.30 -0.38 -1.73
N LEU A 73 -7.85 0.66 -1.10
CA LEU A 73 -9.10 0.63 -0.34
C LEU A 73 -10.04 1.71 -0.87
N PRO A 74 -11.37 1.57 -0.66
CA PRO A 74 -12.27 2.69 -0.88
C PRO A 74 -11.94 3.84 0.09
N VAL A 75 -12.29 5.06 -0.31
CA VAL A 75 -11.90 6.29 0.41
C VAL A 75 -12.40 6.26 1.86
N GLU A 76 -13.61 5.77 2.09
CA GLU A 76 -14.24 5.69 3.40
C GLU A 76 -13.46 4.78 4.35
N GLU A 77 -13.04 3.60 3.87
CA GLU A 77 -12.24 2.66 4.66
C GLU A 77 -10.82 3.17 4.89
N ALA A 78 -10.23 3.80 3.88
CA ALA A 78 -8.90 4.40 3.99
C ALA A 78 -8.89 5.53 5.05
N VAL A 79 -9.87 6.43 5.00
CA VAL A 79 -10.03 7.53 5.97
C VAL A 79 -10.30 6.99 7.37
N LYS A 80 -11.16 5.97 7.51
CA LYS A 80 -11.39 5.32 8.80
C LYS A 80 -10.09 4.75 9.39
N GLY A 81 -9.32 4.03 8.57
CA GLY A 81 -8.06 3.41 9.01
C GLY A 81 -7.01 4.43 9.47
N VAL A 82 -6.90 5.59 8.82
CA VAL A 82 -5.93 6.62 9.26
C VAL A 82 -6.37 7.33 10.54
N LEU A 83 -7.68 7.52 10.77
CA LEU A 83 -8.19 8.07 12.02
C LEU A 83 -7.90 7.16 13.21
N GLU A 84 -8.05 5.84 13.05
CA GLU A 84 -7.68 4.84 14.06
C GLU A 84 -6.18 4.86 14.38
N GLN A 85 -5.34 5.23 13.40
CA GLN A 85 -3.88 5.40 13.55
C GLN A 85 -3.49 6.79 14.08
N GLY A 86 -4.46 7.63 14.45
CA GLY A 86 -4.23 8.95 15.02
C GLY A 86 -3.75 9.99 14.00
N TRP A 87 -4.01 9.78 12.71
CA TRP A 87 -3.87 10.83 11.69
C TRP A 87 -5.10 11.74 11.71
N GLN A 88 -5.01 12.86 11.01
CA GLN A 88 -6.14 13.77 10.85
C GLN A 88 -6.70 13.68 9.44
N ALA A 89 -8.01 13.87 9.29
CA ALA A 89 -8.67 13.96 8.01
C ALA A 89 -9.65 15.14 8.04
N ASP A 90 -9.64 15.94 6.98
CA ASP A 90 -10.56 17.04 6.77
C ASP A 90 -11.53 16.68 5.63
N SER A 91 -12.80 16.54 5.98
CA SER A 91 -13.87 16.20 5.03
C SER A 91 -14.22 17.35 4.09
N SER A 92 -13.97 18.60 4.48
CA SER A 92 -14.30 19.78 3.68
C SER A 92 -13.33 19.95 2.50
N THR A 93 -12.05 19.70 2.74
CA THR A 93 -10.99 19.77 1.73
C THR A 93 -10.64 18.40 1.14
N ARG A 94 -11.19 17.31 1.70
CA ARG A 94 -10.87 15.91 1.36
C ARG A 94 -9.39 15.61 1.49
N MET A 95 -8.76 16.17 2.52
CA MET A 95 -7.34 15.99 2.77
C MET A 95 -7.13 15.06 3.97
N VAL A 96 -6.09 14.25 3.88
CA VAL A 96 -5.55 13.45 4.98
C VAL A 96 -4.20 14.06 5.37
N MET A 97 -3.97 14.23 6.67
CA MET A 97 -2.73 14.74 7.24
C MET A 97 -2.03 13.62 8.01
N PRO A 98 -1.03 12.96 7.40
CA PRO A 98 -0.35 11.85 8.03
C PRO A 98 0.40 12.27 9.29
N LYS A 99 0.33 11.42 10.31
CA LYS A 99 1.19 11.57 11.49
C LYS A 99 2.52 10.89 11.19
N LYS A 100 3.60 11.68 11.19
CA LYS A 100 4.96 11.14 11.06
C LYS A 100 5.23 10.11 12.18
N PRO A 101 5.73 8.91 11.85
CA PRO A 101 6.17 7.97 12.86
C PRO A 101 7.28 8.63 13.70
N GLY A 102 7.29 8.38 15.01
CA GLY A 102 8.30 8.93 15.91
C GLY A 102 9.71 8.50 15.48
N VAL A 103 10.72 9.31 15.77
CA VAL A 103 12.13 9.13 15.35
C VAL A 103 12.70 7.73 15.69
N GLN A 104 12.12 7.01 16.65
CA GLN A 104 12.55 5.65 17.05
C GLN A 104 12.08 4.53 16.10
N GLU A 105 10.92 4.64 15.44
CA GLU A 105 10.43 3.60 14.51
C GLU A 105 11.20 3.60 13.17
N ALA A 106 11.74 4.76 12.78
CA ALA A 106 12.56 4.90 11.58
C ALA A 106 13.94 4.21 11.68
N CYS A 107 14.47 4.02 12.89
CA CYS A 107 15.77 3.35 13.09
C CYS A 107 15.69 1.82 12.91
N PHE A 108 14.54 1.19 13.18
CA PHE A 108 14.43 -0.27 13.17
C PHE A 108 14.44 -0.88 11.74
N ASN A 109 14.11 -0.09 10.72
CA ASN A 109 14.09 -0.54 9.31
C ASN A 109 15.40 -0.26 8.55
N ARG A 110 16.42 0.31 9.19
CA ARG A 110 17.72 0.49 8.56
C ARG A 110 18.52 -0.79 8.77
N PHE A 111 18.61 -1.60 7.73
CA PHE A 111 19.52 -2.74 7.67
C PHE A 111 20.94 -2.23 8.04
N ILE A 112 21.46 -2.66 9.20
CA ILE A 112 22.84 -2.39 9.60
C ILE A 112 23.64 -3.61 9.15
N PRO A 113 24.47 -3.54 8.09
CA PRO A 113 25.36 -4.63 7.76
C PRO A 113 26.41 -4.74 8.88
N SER A 114 26.46 -5.90 9.55
CA SER A 114 27.55 -6.22 10.47
C SER A 114 28.86 -6.24 9.69
N SER A 115 29.79 -5.35 10.07
CA SER A 115 31.20 -5.43 9.67
C SER A 115 31.94 -6.48 10.49
#